data_AF-A0A970QG44-F1
#
_entry.id   AF-A0A970QG44-F1
#
_cell.length_a   1.000
_cell.length_b   1.000
_cell.length_c   1.000
_cell.angle_alpha   90.00
_cell.angle_beta   90.00
_cell.angle_gamma   90.00
#
_symmetry.space_group_name_H-M   'P 1'
#
loop_
_entity.id
_entity.type
_entity.pdbx_description
1 polymer ?
#
loop_
_entity_poly.entity_id
_entity_poly.type
_entity_poly.pdbx_seq_one_letter_code
_entity_poly.pdbx_strand_id
1 'polypeptide(L)' 'PITFLDKYNPDQFEILGTSDNGLVDDSFKTTPGLTRQFVEDYYKRGGTGAYKEGNPTAGYYENGVAKMAYKRIFIRHRKK' A
#
# COMPACT_ATOMS: atom_id res chain seq x y z
N PRO A 1 -18.63 -1.14 20.84
CA PRO A 1 -18.00 -0.03 20.08
C PRO A 1 -18.56 0.02 18.66
N ILE A 2 -19.11 1.16 18.22
CA ILE A 2 -19.61 1.31 16.85
C ILE A 2 -18.40 1.41 15.92
N THR A 3 -18.14 0.36 15.14
CA THR A 3 -16.99 0.33 14.23
C THR A 3 -17.33 1.00 12.90
N PHE A 4 -16.33 1.29 12.06
CA PHE A 4 -16.56 1.78 10.69
C PHE A 4 -17.53 0.87 9.91
N LEU A 5 -17.47 -0.46 10.14
CA LEU A 5 -18.32 -1.44 9.48
C LEU A 5 -19.78 -1.43 9.96
N ASP A 6 -20.08 -0.89 11.15
CA ASP A 6 -21.48 -0.72 11.58
C ASP A 6 -22.21 0.35 10.75
N LYS A 7 -21.47 1.28 10.15
CA LYS A 7 -22.04 2.39 9.37
C LYS A 7 -22.18 2.08 7.88
N TYR A 8 -21.55 1.00 7.40
CA TYR A 8 -21.41 0.71 5.98
C TYR A 8 -21.63 -0.78 5.71
N ASN A 9 -22.61 -1.10 4.87
CA ASN A 9 -22.82 -2.47 4.41
C ASN A 9 -21.78 -2.77 3.31
N PRO A 10 -20.97 -3.85 3.43
CA PRO A 10 -20.00 -4.24 2.40
C PRO A 10 -20.61 -4.42 1.00
N ASP A 11 -21.89 -4.79 0.90
CA ASP A 11 -22.61 -4.95 -0.37
C ASP A 11 -22.73 -3.64 -1.16
N GLN A 12 -22.57 -2.48 -0.52
CA GLN A 12 -22.62 -1.16 -1.16
C GLN A 12 -21.37 -0.88 -2.02
N PHE A 13 -20.32 -1.69 -1.87
CA PHE A 13 -19.02 -1.45 -2.49
C PHE A 13 -18.59 -2.61 -3.38
N GLU A 14 -17.71 -2.28 -4.31
CA GLU A 14 -16.92 -3.22 -5.11
C GLU A 14 -15.45 -3.01 -4.75
N ILE A 15 -14.73 -4.10 -4.45
CA ILE A 15 -13.29 -4.07 -4.22
C ILE A 15 -12.61 -3.99 -5.58
N LEU A 16 -11.95 -2.86 -5.84
CA LEU A 16 -11.20 -2.64 -7.08
C LEU A 16 -9.77 -3.17 -6.99
N GLY A 17 -9.24 -3.30 -5.77
CA GLY A 17 -7.88 -3.76 -5.53
C GLY A 17 -7.30 -3.19 -4.25
N THR A 18 -5.98 -3.19 -4.17
CA THR A 18 -5.23 -2.69 -3.01
C THR A 18 -3.99 -1.95 -3.47
N SER A 19 -3.43 -1.09 -2.62
CA SER A 19 -2.19 -0.34 -2.89
C SER A 19 -0.93 -1.19 -2.91
N ASP A 20 -1.06 -2.51 -2.79
CA ASP A 20 0.02 -3.48 -2.85
C ASP A 20 -0.09 -4.19 -4.19
N ASN A 21 0.86 -3.91 -5.09
CA ASN A 21 0.78 -4.35 -6.49
C ASN A 21 1.28 -5.79 -6.69
N GLY A 22 1.51 -6.55 -5.61
CA GLY A 22 2.01 -7.93 -5.71
C GLY A 22 1.11 -8.90 -6.47
N LEU A 23 -0.17 -8.56 -6.68
CA LEU A 23 -1.19 -9.43 -7.27
C LEU A 23 -1.69 -8.95 -8.65
N VAL A 24 -1.19 -7.83 -9.16
CA VAL A 24 -1.51 -7.34 -10.51
C VAL A 24 -0.40 -7.73 -11.48
N ASP A 25 -0.79 -7.99 -12.74
CA ASP A 25 0.13 -8.29 -13.83
C ASP A 25 1.17 -7.17 -14.01
N ASP A 26 2.40 -7.53 -14.35
CA ASP A 26 3.53 -6.60 -14.50
C ASP A 26 3.23 -5.50 -15.53
N SER A 27 2.42 -5.78 -16.56
CA SER A 27 2.00 -4.79 -17.56
C SER A 27 1.22 -3.61 -16.99
N PHE A 28 0.57 -3.79 -15.83
CA PHE A 28 -0.19 -2.74 -15.16
C PHE A 28 0.63 -2.04 -14.06
N LYS A 29 1.85 -2.51 -13.77
CA LYS A 29 2.71 -1.89 -12.76
C LYS A 29 3.35 -0.65 -13.35
N THR A 30 2.96 0.50 -12.82
CA THR A 30 3.51 1.82 -13.20
C THR A 30 4.78 2.18 -12.43
N THR A 31 5.22 1.32 -11.50
CA THR A 31 6.41 1.51 -10.68
C THR A 31 7.23 0.22 -10.62
N PRO A 32 8.58 0.31 -10.66
CA PRO A 32 9.45 -0.85 -10.43
C PRO A 32 9.42 -1.35 -8.97
N GLY A 33 8.68 -0.70 -8.07
CA GLY A 33 8.63 -1.01 -6.64
C GLY A 33 9.61 -0.18 -5.82
N LEU A 34 9.90 -0.62 -4.60
CA LEU A 34 10.85 0.06 -3.71
C LEU A 34 12.27 0.03 -4.30
N THR A 35 12.95 1.18 -4.32
CA THR A 35 14.36 1.24 -4.73
C THR A 35 15.27 0.68 -3.63
N ARG A 36 16.47 0.19 -3.99
CA ARG A 36 17.49 -0.23 -3.01
C ARG A 36 17.75 0.86 -1.95
N GLN A 37 17.92 2.10 -2.39
CA GLN A 37 18.19 3.24 -1.51
C GLN A 37 17.08 3.44 -0.46
N PHE A 38 15.82 3.37 -0.89
CA PHE A 38 14.69 3.48 0.04
C PHE A 38 14.72 2.38 1.11
N VAL A 39 14.95 1.13 0.68
CA VAL A 39 15.00 -0.03 1.59
C VAL A 39 16.15 0.14 2.60
N GLU A 40 17.32 0.57 2.17
CA GLU A 40 18.45 0.85 3.06
C GLU A 40 18.14 1.96 4.06
N ASP A 41 17.55 3.07 3.61
CA ASP A 41 17.21 4.20 4.49
C ASP A 41 16.14 3.80 5.52
N TYR A 42 15.19 2.95 5.15
CA TYR A 42 14.17 2.40 6.05
C TYR A 42 14.81 1.56 7.16
N TYR A 43 15.72 0.63 6.81
CA TYR A 43 16.37 -0.22 7.82
C TYR A 43 17.39 0.55 8.68
N LYS A 44 18.12 1.54 8.14
CA LYS A 44 19.01 2.41 8.92
C LYS A 44 18.30 3.14 10.07
N ARG A 45 16.99 3.34 9.95
CA ARG A 45 16.14 3.99 10.97
C ARG A 45 15.43 3.00 11.89
N GLY A 46 15.77 1.71 11.83
CA GLY A 46 15.20 0.67 12.70
C GLY A 46 13.88 0.09 12.18
N GLY A 47 13.59 0.20 10.88
CA GLY A 47 12.47 -0.50 10.26
C GLY A 47 12.54 -2.02 10.48
N THR A 48 11.41 -2.66 10.74
CA THR A 48 11.33 -4.09 11.12
C THR A 48 10.60 -4.96 10.10
N GLY A 49 10.11 -4.40 8.99
CA GLY A 49 9.43 -5.16 7.94
C GLY A 49 10.38 -6.09 7.16
N ALA A 50 9.82 -6.89 6.26
CA ALA A 50 10.56 -7.76 5.33
C ALA A 50 10.46 -7.20 3.90
N TYR A 51 11.29 -6.21 3.59
CA TYR A 51 11.30 -5.52 2.30
C TYR A 51 12.65 -5.66 1.61
N LYS A 52 12.63 -5.79 0.28
CA LYS A 52 13.79 -5.81 -0.59
C LYS A 52 13.57 -4.84 -1.76
N GLU A 53 14.64 -4.57 -2.49
CA GLU A 53 14.54 -3.86 -3.77
C GLU A 53 13.52 -4.55 -4.69
N GLY A 54 12.72 -3.75 -5.38
CA GLY A 54 11.65 -4.21 -6.26
C GLY A 54 10.38 -4.67 -5.54
N ASN A 55 10.29 -4.58 -4.21
CA ASN A 55 9.06 -4.91 -3.51
C ASN A 55 7.89 -4.06 -4.05
N PRO A 56 6.74 -4.66 -4.44
CA PRO A 56 5.64 -3.96 -5.13
C PRO A 56 4.72 -3.18 -4.17
N THR A 57 5.24 -2.76 -3.02
CA THR A 57 4.53 -1.95 -2.02
C THR A 57 4.96 -0.49 -2.10
N ALA A 58 4.12 0.40 -1.57
CA ALA A 58 4.39 1.83 -1.56
C ALA A 58 5.19 2.27 -0.32
N GLY A 59 6.30 2.95 -0.57
CA GLY A 59 7.11 3.67 0.41
C GLY A 59 7.20 5.14 0.04
N TYR A 60 7.34 6.01 1.05
CA TYR A 60 7.49 7.45 0.83
C TYR A 60 8.46 8.06 1.85
N TYR A 61 9.03 9.21 1.52
CA TYR A 61 9.83 9.98 2.47
C TYR A 61 8.97 11.04 3.14
N GLU A 62 9.02 11.10 4.47
CA GLU A 62 8.43 12.18 5.26
C GLU A 62 9.54 12.83 6.07
N ASN A 63 9.82 14.11 5.81
CA ASN A 63 10.92 14.85 6.44
C ASN A 63 12.27 14.12 6.32
N GLY A 64 12.55 13.54 5.15
CA GLY A 64 13.79 12.80 4.89
C GLY A 64 13.85 11.42 5.55
N VAL A 65 12.78 10.95 6.19
CA VAL A 65 12.70 9.62 6.79
C VAL A 65 11.88 8.71 5.89
N ALA A 66 12.47 7.59 5.45
CA ALA A 66 11.77 6.56 4.70
C ALA A 66 10.69 5.90 5.58
N LYS A 67 9.43 5.93 5.12
CA LYS A 67 8.27 5.36 5.79
C LYS A 67 7.47 4.47 4.83
N MET A 68 7.00 3.35 5.35
CA MET A 68 6.08 2.50 4.62
C MET A 68 4.68 3.10 4.63
N ALA A 69 4.04 3.15 3.47
CA ALA A 69 2.63 3.50 3.41
C ALA A 69 1.78 2.39 4.03
N TYR A 70 0.76 2.77 4.79
CA TYR A 70 -0.28 1.82 5.19
C TYR A 70 -0.98 1.27 3.94
N LYS A 71 -1.21 -0.04 3.94
CA LYS A 71 -1.94 -0.72 2.88
C LYS A 71 -3.37 -0.16 2.80
N ARG A 72 -3.78 0.21 1.59
CA ARG A 72 -5.13 0.72 1.30
C ARG A 72 -5.88 -0.28 0.46
N ILE A 73 -7.19 -0.38 0.67
CA ILE A 73 -8.11 -1.08 -0.22
C ILE A 73 -8.81 0.00 -1.03
N PHE A 74 -8.83 -0.16 -2.36
CA PHE A 74 -9.58 0.72 -3.24
C PHE A 74 -10.96 0.14 -3.43
N ILE A 75 -11.97 0.94 -3.12
CA ILE A 75 -13.37 0.56 -3.25
C ILE A 75 -14.10 1.56 -4.14
N ARG A 76 -15.02 1.04 -4.95
CA ARG A 76 -15.99 1.83 -5.69
C ARG A 76 -17.36 1.65 -5.06
N HIS A 77 -18.06 2.75 -4.84
CA HIS A 77 -19.45 2.69 -4.41
C HIS A 77 -20.33 2.27 -5.59
N ARG A 78 -21.21 1.28 -5.44
CA ARG A 78 -21.97 0.73 -6.58
C ARG A 78 -23.03 1.67 -7.15
N LYS A 79 -23.55 2.60 -6.34
CA LYS A 79 -24.67 3.51 -6.70
C LYS A 79 -24.26 4.96 -6.97
N LYS A 80 -22.96 5.27 -7.01
CA LYS A 80 -22.44 6.62 -7.29
C LYS A 80 -21.42 6.52 -8.41
#